data_AF-A0A1G7LLB3-F1
#
_entry.id   AF-A0A1G7LLB3-F1
#
_cell.length_a   1.000
_cell.length_b   1.000
_cell.length_c   1.000
_cell.angle_alpha   90.00
_cell.angle_beta   90.00
_cell.angle_gamma   90.00
#
_symmetry.space_group_name_H-M   'P 1'
#
loop_
_entity.id
_entity.type
_entity.pdbx_description
1 polymer ?
#
loop_
_entity_poly.entity_id
_entity_poly.type
_entity_poly.pdbx_seq_one_letter_code
_entity_poly.pdbx_strand_id
1 'polypeptide(L)'
;MRRAVFSQLMWIAFAGSQAFSQSSVLGTSSDYHPTMTFDVASIRESKVGNEIVHTGSSPLHASTFRMQNINLSNLVTLAYGVQYYQLSGAPSWDFETLYTVEAKSDDAADAKLAHLSDHDARLEKQHMLQVLLADRFHLQVHWESRQIPVYDLVISKPGLLKETSDDSPQINGANGKAYPPLYQRGSSMTGFELVGHGATMAMLCDTLNSQFGRPVVNQTGLSGKYDFVLPYLGRFDADRKSDDTNPVPTLDHSLQEKLGLRVKASRGDIPVVVIDQVDQHPPEN
;
A
#
# COMPACT_ATOMS: atom_id res chain seq x y z
N MET A 1 52.48 -58.70 0.10
CA MET A 1 53.07 -57.80 1.10
C MET A 1 53.83 -56.68 0.39
N ARG A 2 53.53 -55.40 0.74
CA ARG A 2 54.26 -54.15 0.43
C ARG A 2 54.26 -53.67 -1.03
N ARG A 3 54.16 -52.39 -1.38
CA ARG A 3 53.59 -51.13 -0.84
C ARG A 3 53.81 -50.13 -2.00
N ALA A 4 52.83 -49.30 -2.32
CA ALA A 4 52.97 -48.21 -3.29
C ALA A 4 53.63 -46.97 -2.64
N VAL A 5 54.44 -46.20 -3.40
CA VAL A 5 54.76 -44.75 -3.28
C VAL A 5 55.38 -44.33 -4.65
N PHE A 6 54.72 -43.62 -5.58
CA PHE A 6 54.49 -42.15 -5.75
C PHE A 6 55.73 -41.22 -5.79
N SER A 7 55.94 -40.52 -6.91
CA SER A 7 56.63 -39.22 -6.96
C SER A 7 56.13 -38.36 -8.14
N GLN A 8 55.51 -37.23 -7.76
CA GLN A 8 55.43 -35.88 -8.36
C GLN A 8 55.46 -35.73 -9.90
N LEU A 9 54.58 -34.95 -10.54
CA LEU A 9 54.44 -33.51 -10.33
C LEU A 9 53.02 -32.96 -10.56
N MET A 10 52.80 -31.87 -9.87
CA MET A 10 51.57 -31.12 -9.59
C MET A 10 51.46 -29.94 -10.56
N TRP A 11 50.30 -29.77 -11.20
CA TRP A 11 49.87 -28.48 -11.75
C TRP A 11 48.46 -28.18 -11.23
N ILE A 12 48.38 -27.13 -10.43
CA ILE A 12 47.14 -26.54 -9.92
C ILE A 12 46.50 -25.78 -11.07
N ALA A 13 45.29 -26.17 -11.48
CA ALA A 13 44.41 -25.32 -12.27
C ALA A 13 43.29 -24.81 -11.34
N PHE A 14 43.26 -23.49 -11.17
CA PHE A 14 42.24 -22.75 -10.44
C PHE A 14 40.84 -23.03 -11.02
N ALA A 15 39.93 -23.53 -10.19
CA ALA A 15 38.51 -23.58 -10.50
C ALA A 15 37.94 -22.15 -10.47
N GLY A 16 37.56 -21.65 -11.65
CA GLY A 16 36.82 -20.39 -11.78
C GLY A 16 35.46 -20.51 -11.11
N SER A 17 35.26 -19.71 -10.06
CA SER A 17 33.96 -19.45 -9.44
C SER A 17 33.05 -18.78 -10.45
N GLN A 18 32.04 -19.50 -10.94
CA GLN A 18 30.90 -18.93 -11.66
C GLN A 18 30.10 -18.09 -10.67
N ALA A 19 30.25 -16.77 -10.74
CA ALA A 19 29.42 -15.83 -10.01
C ALA A 19 28.01 -15.85 -10.61
N PHE A 20 27.02 -16.26 -9.82
CA PHE A 20 25.62 -16.03 -10.15
C PHE A 20 25.36 -14.52 -10.10
N SER A 21 25.24 -13.90 -11.27
CA SER A 21 24.75 -12.53 -11.37
C SER A 21 23.27 -12.53 -11.00
N GLN A 22 22.92 -11.94 -9.85
CA GLN A 22 21.54 -11.60 -9.52
C GLN A 22 21.07 -10.54 -10.52
N SER A 23 20.27 -10.96 -11.50
CA SER A 23 19.48 -10.05 -12.29
C SER A 23 18.35 -9.51 -11.41
N SER A 24 18.59 -8.35 -10.79
CA SER A 24 17.55 -7.52 -10.21
C SER A 24 16.63 -7.05 -11.34
N VAL A 25 15.55 -7.78 -11.57
CA VAL A 25 14.43 -7.28 -12.39
C VAL A 25 13.69 -6.27 -11.53
N LEU A 26 14.20 -5.03 -11.51
CA LEU A 26 13.39 -3.88 -11.17
C LEU A 26 12.24 -3.87 -12.18
N GLY A 27 11.01 -3.96 -11.68
CA GLY A 27 9.81 -3.80 -12.49
C GLY A 27 9.92 -2.53 -13.32
N THR A 28 9.36 -2.57 -14.53
CA THR A 28 9.22 -1.42 -15.43
C THR A 28 8.77 -0.20 -14.64
N SER A 29 9.70 0.73 -14.40
CA SER A 29 9.37 2.08 -13.98
C SER A 29 8.51 2.67 -15.09
N SER A 30 7.28 3.05 -14.76
CA SER A 30 6.57 4.01 -15.59
C SER A 30 7.48 5.24 -15.70
N ASP A 31 7.89 5.64 -16.91
CA ASP A 31 8.68 6.85 -17.19
C ASP A 31 7.86 8.14 -16.95
N TYR A 32 6.76 8.05 -16.23
CA TYR A 32 5.90 9.16 -15.88
C TYR A 32 6.53 10.01 -14.79
N HIS A 33 6.88 11.25 -15.14
CA HIS A 33 7.39 12.24 -14.19
C HIS A 33 6.28 13.25 -13.88
N PRO A 34 5.71 13.24 -12.66
CA PRO A 34 4.67 14.18 -12.29
C PRO A 34 5.24 15.60 -12.18
N THR A 35 4.46 16.58 -12.62
CA THR A 35 4.92 17.99 -12.70
C THR A 35 3.85 19.01 -12.33
N MET A 36 2.61 18.58 -12.08
CA MET A 36 1.50 19.48 -11.86
C MET A 36 1.50 20.05 -10.44
N THR A 37 0.90 21.23 -10.30
CA THR A 37 0.70 21.92 -9.01
C THR A 37 -0.73 22.42 -8.91
N PHE A 38 -1.19 22.71 -7.68
CA PHE A 38 -2.44 23.43 -7.49
C PHE A 38 -2.27 24.91 -7.84
N ASP A 39 -3.19 25.48 -8.61
CA ASP A 39 -3.17 26.92 -8.94
C ASP A 39 -3.68 27.77 -7.77
N VAL A 40 -4.67 27.24 -7.04
CA VAL A 40 -5.25 27.89 -5.86
C VAL A 40 -5.30 26.89 -4.73
N ALA A 41 -4.80 27.27 -3.56
CA ALA A 41 -4.91 26.49 -2.34
C ALA A 41 -5.16 27.39 -1.13
N SER A 42 -6.11 26.98 -0.29
CA SER A 42 -6.41 27.58 1.00
C SER A 42 -6.29 26.52 2.08
N ILE A 43 -5.56 26.85 3.14
CA ILE A 43 -5.32 25.99 4.30
C ILE A 43 -5.69 26.79 5.52
N ARG A 44 -6.59 26.23 6.33
CA ARG A 44 -7.10 26.87 7.54
C ARG A 44 -7.18 25.84 8.64
N GLU A 45 -6.86 26.23 9.87
CA GLU A 45 -7.15 25.34 11.00
C GLU A 45 -8.65 25.11 11.15
N SER A 46 -9.04 23.86 11.36
CA SER A 46 -10.43 23.49 11.56
C SER A 46 -10.88 23.95 12.95
N LYS A 47 -12.00 24.68 13.01
CA LYS A 47 -12.63 25.05 14.28
C LYS A 47 -13.23 23.80 14.92
N VAL A 48 -12.95 23.58 16.20
CA VAL A 48 -13.53 22.49 16.99
C VAL A 48 -15.05 22.67 17.07
N GLY A 49 -15.77 21.99 16.21
CA GLY A 49 -17.22 21.78 16.26
C GLY A 49 -17.50 20.28 16.36
N ASN A 50 -18.58 19.90 17.05
CA ASN A 50 -18.88 18.57 17.60
C ASN A 50 -18.91 17.35 16.64
N GLU A 51 -18.44 17.48 15.40
CA GLU A 51 -18.42 16.37 14.43
C GLU A 51 -17.01 16.22 13.85
N ILE A 52 -16.22 15.31 14.45
CA ILE A 52 -15.01 14.73 13.85
C ILE A 52 -15.46 13.77 12.74
N VAL A 53 -16.17 14.26 11.75
CA VAL A 53 -16.40 13.51 10.52
C VAL A 53 -15.30 13.94 9.55
N HIS A 54 -14.42 13.00 9.20
CA HIS A 54 -13.50 13.19 8.08
C HIS A 54 -14.35 13.24 6.80
N THR A 55 -14.66 14.44 6.34
CA THR A 55 -15.36 14.68 5.08
C THR A 55 -14.40 15.28 4.07
N GLY A 56 -14.43 14.78 2.84
CA GLY A 56 -13.54 15.26 1.81
C GLY A 56 -13.86 14.69 0.44
N SER A 57 -13.31 15.32 -0.57
CA SER A 57 -13.35 14.89 -1.97
C SER A 57 -11.99 15.11 -2.59
N SER A 58 -11.39 14.04 -3.11
CA SER A 58 -10.17 14.10 -3.91
C SER A 58 -10.30 13.11 -5.07
N PRO A 59 -11.14 13.39 -6.09
CA PRO A 59 -11.38 12.46 -7.20
C PRO A 59 -10.10 12.24 -7.99
N LEU A 60 -9.65 11.00 -8.17
CA LEU A 60 -8.32 10.68 -8.73
C LEU A 60 -7.99 11.43 -10.04
N HIS A 61 -8.97 11.56 -10.93
CA HIS A 61 -8.84 12.18 -12.25
C HIS A 61 -9.27 13.65 -12.29
N ALA A 62 -9.25 14.35 -11.16
CA ALA A 62 -9.51 15.78 -11.07
C ALA A 62 -8.55 16.45 -10.08
N SER A 63 -8.16 17.68 -10.35
CA SER A 63 -7.29 18.52 -9.52
C SER A 63 -7.96 19.00 -8.25
N THR A 64 -9.28 18.79 -8.09
CA THR A 64 -9.95 19.16 -6.85
C THR A 64 -9.45 18.30 -5.69
N PHE A 65 -8.96 18.96 -4.65
CA PHE A 65 -8.62 18.37 -3.36
C PHE A 65 -9.33 19.15 -2.25
N ARG A 66 -10.23 18.49 -1.55
CA ARG A 66 -10.97 19.07 -0.43
C ARG A 66 -10.95 18.10 0.74
N MET A 67 -10.34 18.50 1.84
CA MET A 67 -10.33 17.73 3.08
C MET A 67 -10.72 18.63 4.23
N GLN A 68 -11.58 18.14 5.11
CA GLN A 68 -11.96 18.80 6.35
C GLN A 68 -11.54 17.93 7.53
N ASN A 69 -11.11 18.57 8.62
CA ASN A 69 -10.70 17.88 9.84
C ASN A 69 -9.57 16.86 9.59
N ILE A 70 -8.55 17.22 8.80
CA ILE A 70 -7.40 16.35 8.49
C ILE A 70 -6.16 16.78 9.26
N ASN A 71 -5.44 15.85 9.88
CA ASN A 71 -4.17 16.15 10.53
C ASN A 71 -2.98 16.13 9.54
N LEU A 72 -1.82 16.64 9.98
CA LEU A 72 -0.61 16.68 9.16
C LEU A 72 -0.19 15.28 8.72
N SER A 73 -0.17 14.29 9.62
CA SER A 73 0.26 12.94 9.28
C SER A 73 -0.59 12.32 8.15
N ASN A 74 -1.90 12.56 8.13
CA ASN A 74 -2.75 12.14 7.01
C ASN A 74 -2.39 12.86 5.70
N LEU A 75 -2.10 14.16 5.76
CA LEU A 75 -1.68 14.91 4.56
C LEU A 75 -0.36 14.36 4.01
N VAL A 76 0.60 14.06 4.87
CA VAL A 76 1.90 13.51 4.48
C VAL A 76 1.77 12.08 3.95
N THR A 77 0.99 11.21 4.59
CA THR A 77 0.76 9.84 4.10
C THR A 77 0.09 9.84 2.72
N LEU A 78 -0.85 10.75 2.47
CA LEU A 78 -1.46 10.96 1.15
C LEU A 78 -0.43 11.47 0.13
N ALA A 79 0.38 12.47 0.48
CA ALA A 79 1.37 13.09 -0.41
C ALA A 79 2.50 12.12 -0.82
N TYR A 80 2.92 11.24 0.07
CA TYR A 80 4.02 10.29 -0.20
C TYR A 80 3.55 8.88 -0.53
N GLY A 81 2.23 8.62 -0.49
CA GLY A 81 1.69 7.29 -0.78
C GLY A 81 2.14 6.22 0.20
N VAL A 82 2.34 6.60 1.46
CA VAL A 82 2.85 5.71 2.51
C VAL A 82 1.80 5.43 3.57
N GLN A 83 1.98 4.35 4.32
CA GLN A 83 1.13 4.03 5.46
C GLN A 83 1.60 4.78 6.72
N TYR A 84 0.72 4.92 7.71
CA TYR A 84 1.05 5.57 8.99
C TYR A 84 2.26 4.96 9.70
N TYR A 85 2.45 3.64 9.63
CA TYR A 85 3.62 2.99 10.23
C TYR A 85 4.94 3.30 9.51
N GLN A 86 4.88 3.85 8.29
CA GLN A 86 6.01 4.32 7.50
C GLN A 86 6.27 5.82 7.68
N LEU A 87 5.52 6.48 8.56
CA LEU A 87 5.74 7.89 8.89
C LEU A 87 6.44 8.01 10.24
N SER A 88 7.44 8.87 10.31
CA SER A 88 8.18 9.17 11.54
C SER A 88 8.48 10.67 11.63
N GLY A 89 8.85 11.15 12.82
CA GLY A 89 9.15 12.57 13.04
C GLY A 89 7.92 13.49 13.11
N ALA A 90 6.71 12.92 13.20
CA ALA A 90 5.50 13.72 13.35
C ALA A 90 5.58 14.61 14.62
N PRO A 91 5.26 15.91 14.52
CA PRO A 91 5.32 16.82 15.65
C PRO A 91 4.27 16.49 16.70
N SER A 92 4.48 16.91 17.95
CA SER A 92 3.57 16.60 19.07
C SER A 92 2.15 17.13 18.88
N TRP A 93 2.00 18.23 18.12
CA TRP A 93 0.73 18.87 17.83
C TRP A 93 -0.07 18.17 16.71
N ASP A 94 0.48 17.15 16.03
CA ASP A 94 -0.16 16.50 14.88
C ASP A 94 -1.60 16.03 15.19
N PHE A 95 -1.84 15.45 16.36
CA PHE A 95 -3.18 14.99 16.74
C PHE A 95 -4.05 16.05 17.42
N GLU A 96 -3.47 17.22 17.73
CA GLU A 96 -4.15 18.34 18.38
C GLU A 96 -4.67 19.36 17.38
N THR A 97 -3.97 19.50 16.24
CA THR A 97 -4.31 20.47 15.19
C THR A 97 -4.87 19.76 13.97
N LEU A 98 -6.09 20.17 13.59
CA LEU A 98 -6.74 19.70 12.37
C LEU A 98 -6.83 20.85 11.37
N TYR A 99 -6.74 20.52 10.10
CA TYR A 99 -6.79 21.47 8.99
C TYR A 99 -7.98 21.20 8.08
N THR A 100 -8.47 22.27 7.48
CA THR A 100 -9.30 22.27 6.30
C THR A 100 -8.44 22.70 5.13
N VAL A 101 -8.27 21.81 4.15
CA VAL A 101 -7.47 22.03 2.95
C VAL A 101 -8.38 22.02 1.74
N GLU A 102 -8.37 23.12 0.99
CA GLU A 102 -9.08 23.27 -0.27
C GLU A 102 -8.10 23.69 -1.34
N ALA A 103 -7.88 22.85 -2.34
CA ALA A 103 -6.99 23.13 -3.45
C ALA A 103 -7.61 22.68 -4.78
N LYS A 104 -7.28 23.41 -5.85
CA LYS A 104 -7.70 23.08 -7.22
C LYS A 104 -6.77 23.72 -8.24
N SER A 105 -6.81 23.20 -9.46
CA SER A 105 -6.20 23.80 -10.64
C SER A 105 -7.27 24.18 -11.66
N ASP A 106 -6.84 24.66 -12.82
CA ASP A 106 -7.71 25.01 -13.94
C ASP A 106 -8.27 23.80 -14.71
N ASP A 107 -9.22 24.09 -15.62
CA ASP A 107 -9.87 23.07 -16.46
C ASP A 107 -8.87 22.33 -17.37
N ALA A 108 -7.74 22.95 -17.71
CA ALA A 108 -6.70 22.32 -18.54
C ALA A 108 -5.94 21.26 -17.75
N ALA A 109 -5.68 21.48 -16.46
CA ALA A 109 -5.12 20.49 -15.56
C ALA A 109 -6.09 19.32 -15.35
N ASP A 110 -7.38 19.59 -15.15
CA ASP A 110 -8.41 18.55 -15.03
C ASP A 110 -8.53 17.70 -16.29
N ALA A 111 -8.50 18.33 -17.48
CA ALA A 111 -8.51 17.61 -18.75
C ALA A 111 -7.30 16.68 -18.89
N LYS A 112 -6.11 17.12 -18.46
CA LYS A 112 -4.90 16.28 -18.47
C LYS A 112 -5.05 15.09 -17.51
N LEU A 113 -5.45 15.34 -16.26
CA LEU A 113 -5.65 14.28 -15.24
C LEU A 113 -6.70 13.24 -15.68
N ALA A 114 -7.74 13.68 -16.39
CA ALA A 114 -8.78 12.80 -16.93
C ALA A 114 -8.27 11.83 -18.01
N HIS A 115 -7.17 12.15 -18.69
CA HIS A 115 -6.56 11.30 -19.71
C HIS A 115 -5.42 10.41 -19.19
N LEU A 116 -4.98 10.61 -17.94
CA LEU A 116 -3.94 9.79 -17.32
C LEU A 116 -4.49 8.42 -16.92
N SER A 117 -3.60 7.43 -16.89
CA SER A 117 -3.90 6.16 -16.21
C SER A 117 -4.10 6.40 -14.71
N ASP A 118 -4.83 5.52 -14.01
CA ASP A 118 -4.99 5.60 -12.55
C ASP A 118 -3.62 5.68 -11.83
N HIS A 119 -2.61 5.00 -12.37
CA HIS A 119 -1.26 5.01 -11.82
C HIS A 119 -0.63 6.39 -11.93
N ASP A 120 -0.65 6.99 -13.13
CA ASP A 120 0.00 8.27 -13.40
C ASP A 120 -0.77 9.43 -12.74
N ALA A 121 -2.11 9.38 -12.75
CA ALA A 121 -2.95 10.34 -12.04
C ALA A 121 -2.68 10.34 -10.53
N ARG A 122 -2.43 9.16 -9.94
CA ARG A 122 -2.06 9.06 -8.53
C ARG A 122 -0.69 9.68 -8.27
N LEU A 123 0.28 9.46 -9.16
CA LEU A 123 1.61 10.09 -9.06
C LEU A 123 1.52 11.62 -9.16
N GLU A 124 0.69 12.16 -10.06
CA GLU A 124 0.46 13.60 -10.14
C GLU A 124 -0.15 14.14 -8.84
N LYS A 125 -1.20 13.52 -8.32
CA LYS A 125 -1.83 13.98 -7.08
C LYS A 125 -0.87 13.97 -5.91
N GLN A 126 -0.06 12.93 -5.79
CA GLN A 126 0.99 12.83 -4.76
C GLN A 126 1.97 14.00 -4.90
N HIS A 127 2.44 14.27 -6.11
CA HIS A 127 3.34 15.39 -6.39
C HIS A 127 2.71 16.77 -6.09
N MET A 128 1.49 17.02 -6.55
CA MET A 128 0.77 18.28 -6.27
C MET A 128 0.66 18.53 -4.77
N LEU A 129 0.38 17.48 -3.98
CA LEU A 129 0.34 17.56 -2.51
C LEU A 129 1.73 17.79 -1.90
N GLN A 130 2.78 17.12 -2.40
CA GLN A 130 4.15 17.35 -1.94
C GLN A 130 4.56 18.82 -2.13
N VAL A 131 4.28 19.40 -3.30
CA VAL A 131 4.56 20.81 -3.58
C VAL A 131 3.74 21.73 -2.67
N LEU A 132 2.45 21.45 -2.48
CA LEU A 132 1.59 22.23 -1.58
C LEU A 132 2.10 22.22 -0.14
N LEU A 133 2.48 21.04 0.37
CA LEU A 133 2.97 20.91 1.75
C LEU A 133 4.36 21.54 1.93
N ALA A 134 5.23 21.43 0.93
CA ALA A 134 6.53 22.11 0.95
C ALA A 134 6.37 23.64 0.94
N ASP A 135 5.44 24.18 0.16
CA ASP A 135 5.18 25.63 0.08
C ASP A 135 4.50 26.16 1.35
N ARG A 136 3.42 25.51 1.80
CA ARG A 136 2.56 26.06 2.87
C ARG A 136 3.01 25.69 4.27
N PHE A 137 3.44 24.46 4.46
CA PHE A 137 3.88 23.95 5.77
C PHE A 137 5.40 23.99 5.93
N HIS A 138 6.15 24.46 4.92
CA HIS A 138 7.61 24.35 4.86
C HIS A 138 8.10 22.92 5.13
N LEU A 139 7.30 21.93 4.68
CA LEU A 139 7.55 20.52 4.96
C LEU A 139 8.87 20.08 4.34
N GLN A 140 9.76 19.56 5.18
CA GLN A 140 10.98 18.87 4.76
C GLN A 140 10.95 17.44 5.25
N VAL A 141 11.29 16.51 4.37
CA VAL A 141 11.35 15.08 4.69
C VAL A 141 12.56 14.42 4.03
N HIS A 142 12.94 13.27 4.57
CA HIS A 142 13.84 12.33 3.90
C HIS A 142 13.34 10.89 4.03
N TRP A 143 13.91 10.01 3.20
CA TRP A 143 13.64 8.58 3.25
C TRP A 143 14.72 7.86 4.05
N GLU A 144 14.29 6.98 4.94
CA GLU A 144 15.15 6.08 5.72
C GLU A 144 14.70 4.63 5.48
N SER A 145 15.63 3.69 5.48
CA SER A 145 15.29 2.26 5.49
C SER A 145 15.30 1.74 6.92
N ARG A 146 14.17 1.18 7.40
CA ARG A 146 14.06 0.61 8.74
C ARG A 146 13.67 -0.86 8.69
N GLN A 147 14.40 -1.67 9.45
CA GLN A 147 14.07 -3.07 9.63
C GLN A 147 12.96 -3.23 10.68
N ILE A 148 11.74 -3.50 10.22
CA ILE A 148 10.56 -3.67 11.10
C ILE A 148 9.96 -5.08 10.98
N PRO A 149 9.19 -5.55 11.99
CA PRO A 149 8.45 -6.80 11.86
C PRO A 149 7.39 -6.71 10.74
N VAL A 150 7.43 -7.66 9.82
CA VAL A 150 6.51 -7.75 8.68
C VAL A 150 5.93 -9.16 8.57
N TYR A 151 4.94 -9.31 7.70
CA TYR A 151 4.49 -10.60 7.19
C TYR A 151 4.90 -10.73 5.72
N ASP A 152 5.62 -11.77 5.36
CA ASP A 152 5.82 -12.12 3.96
C ASP A 152 4.60 -12.91 3.47
N LEU A 153 3.91 -12.42 2.44
CA LEU A 153 2.89 -13.18 1.73
C LEU A 153 3.60 -14.11 0.73
N VAL A 154 3.50 -15.41 0.97
CA VAL A 154 4.19 -16.43 0.17
C VAL A 154 3.22 -17.49 -0.34
N ILE A 155 3.59 -18.15 -1.44
CA ILE A 155 2.85 -19.32 -1.93
C ILE A 155 3.07 -20.48 -0.96
N SER A 156 1.97 -21.07 -0.49
CA SER A 156 1.95 -22.27 0.36
C SER A 156 1.45 -23.50 -0.38
N LYS A 157 0.50 -23.34 -1.31
CA LYS A 157 -0.06 -24.39 -2.16
C LYS A 157 -0.27 -23.83 -3.58
N PRO A 158 0.61 -24.14 -4.55
CA PRO A 158 0.51 -23.58 -5.89
C PRO A 158 -0.77 -24.05 -6.61
N GLY A 159 -1.29 -23.22 -7.52
CA GLY A 159 -2.40 -23.57 -8.43
C GLY A 159 -3.82 -23.38 -7.88
N LEU A 160 -3.99 -22.92 -6.64
CA LEU A 160 -5.32 -22.62 -6.08
C LEU A 160 -5.84 -21.23 -6.47
N LEU A 161 -4.94 -20.25 -6.55
CA LEU A 161 -5.28 -18.90 -6.98
C LEU A 161 -5.54 -18.86 -8.49
N LYS A 162 -6.70 -18.34 -8.88
CA LYS A 162 -7.12 -18.24 -10.28
C LYS A 162 -6.82 -16.86 -10.84
N GLU A 163 -6.13 -16.83 -11.97
CA GLU A 163 -5.97 -15.60 -12.74
C GLU A 163 -7.31 -15.18 -13.34
N THR A 164 -7.54 -13.88 -13.36
CA THR A 164 -8.72 -13.26 -13.96
C THR A 164 -8.70 -13.48 -15.47
N SER A 165 -9.83 -13.91 -16.04
CA SER A 165 -9.99 -14.02 -17.49
C SER A 165 -10.20 -12.64 -18.12
N ASP A 166 -9.75 -12.44 -19.36
CA ASP A 166 -10.00 -11.19 -20.11
C ASP A 166 -11.51 -10.92 -20.31
N ASP A 167 -12.33 -11.97 -20.32
CA ASP A 167 -13.79 -11.90 -20.47
C ASP A 167 -14.56 -11.77 -19.14
N SER A 168 -13.86 -11.54 -18.02
CA SER A 168 -14.49 -11.44 -16.71
C SER A 168 -15.42 -10.20 -16.64
N PRO A 169 -16.75 -10.39 -16.43
CA PRO A 169 -17.70 -9.29 -16.49
C PRO A 169 -17.57 -8.38 -15.27
N GLN A 170 -17.62 -7.06 -15.46
CA GLN A 170 -17.62 -6.11 -14.35
C GLN A 170 -18.80 -6.35 -13.41
N ILE A 171 -18.52 -6.44 -12.11
CA ILE A 171 -19.54 -6.65 -11.09
C ILE A 171 -20.12 -5.30 -10.68
N ASN A 172 -21.39 -5.07 -11.00
CA ASN A 172 -22.11 -3.86 -10.60
C ASN A 172 -22.82 -4.06 -9.26
N GLY A 173 -22.73 -3.06 -8.40
CA GLY A 173 -23.50 -2.95 -7.16
C GLY A 173 -24.97 -2.67 -7.39
N ALA A 174 -25.79 -2.85 -6.35
CA ALA A 174 -27.25 -2.66 -6.42
C ALA A 174 -27.68 -1.24 -6.81
N ASN A 175 -26.78 -0.26 -6.72
CA ASN A 175 -26.96 1.13 -7.11
C ASN A 175 -26.45 1.44 -8.54
N GLY A 176 -26.06 0.42 -9.31
CA GLY A 176 -25.53 0.58 -10.66
C GLY A 176 -24.08 1.05 -10.74
N LYS A 177 -23.38 1.24 -9.62
CA LYS A 177 -21.94 1.56 -9.59
C LYS A 177 -21.12 0.28 -9.64
N ALA A 178 -20.06 0.25 -10.45
CA ALA A 178 -19.11 -0.87 -10.45
C ALA A 178 -18.48 -1.03 -9.06
N TYR A 179 -18.36 -2.27 -8.59
CA TYR A 179 -17.53 -2.55 -7.42
C TYR A 179 -16.05 -2.34 -7.78
N PRO A 180 -15.23 -1.86 -6.83
CA PRO A 180 -13.78 -1.83 -7.06
C PRO A 180 -13.24 -3.27 -7.20
N PRO A 181 -12.05 -3.45 -7.82
CA PRO A 181 -11.48 -4.79 -8.06
C PRO A 181 -11.24 -5.61 -6.80
N LEU A 182 -11.17 -4.97 -5.62
CA LEU A 182 -11.08 -5.65 -4.34
C LEU A 182 -11.99 -4.93 -3.35
N TYR A 183 -12.93 -5.65 -2.74
CA TYR A 183 -13.85 -5.09 -1.74
C TYR A 183 -14.21 -6.11 -0.67
N GLN A 184 -14.64 -5.62 0.49
CA GLN A 184 -15.12 -6.42 1.59
C GLN A 184 -16.63 -6.26 1.75
N ARG A 185 -17.32 -7.37 2.03
CA ARG A 185 -18.72 -7.38 2.44
C ARG A 185 -18.94 -8.25 3.66
N GLY A 186 -20.11 -8.18 4.27
CA GLY A 186 -20.45 -8.93 5.48
C GLY A 186 -20.30 -8.11 6.76
N SER A 187 -20.32 -8.78 7.91
CA SER A 187 -20.34 -8.14 9.23
C SER A 187 -19.57 -8.95 10.26
N SER A 188 -19.17 -8.32 11.36
CA SER A 188 -18.52 -9.02 12.48
C SER A 188 -19.40 -10.10 13.12
N MET A 189 -20.72 -10.05 12.94
CA MET A 189 -21.67 -11.05 13.46
C MET A 189 -21.69 -12.32 12.62
N THR A 190 -21.58 -12.18 11.30
CA THR A 190 -21.77 -13.28 10.33
C THR A 190 -20.48 -13.72 9.64
N GLY A 191 -19.38 -13.00 9.86
CA GLY A 191 -18.18 -13.11 9.05
C GLY A 191 -18.15 -12.10 7.90
N PHE A 192 -16.94 -11.86 7.42
CA PHE A 192 -16.65 -11.03 6.26
C PHE A 192 -16.31 -11.90 5.05
N GLU A 193 -16.48 -11.33 3.87
CA GLU A 193 -15.96 -11.88 2.63
C GLU A 193 -15.14 -10.80 1.93
N LEU A 194 -13.86 -11.10 1.71
CA LEU A 194 -13.00 -10.31 0.85
C LEU A 194 -13.12 -10.86 -0.58
N VAL A 195 -13.66 -10.04 -1.48
CA VAL A 195 -13.93 -10.41 -2.87
C VAL A 195 -12.95 -9.69 -3.78
N GLY A 196 -12.12 -10.46 -4.46
CA GLY A 196 -11.24 -10.00 -5.53
C GLY A 196 -11.83 -10.34 -6.89
N HIS A 197 -11.83 -9.37 -7.78
CA HIS A 197 -12.22 -9.50 -9.17
C HIS A 197 -11.31 -8.62 -10.03
N GLY A 198 -10.34 -9.22 -10.71
CA GLY A 198 -9.26 -8.46 -11.35
C GLY A 198 -8.27 -7.84 -10.36
N ALA A 199 -8.21 -8.36 -9.13
CA ALA A 199 -7.39 -7.79 -8.06
C ALA A 199 -5.90 -8.09 -8.26
N THR A 200 -5.03 -7.09 -8.10
CA THR A 200 -3.58 -7.30 -8.13
C THR A 200 -3.07 -7.77 -6.77
N MET A 201 -1.88 -8.39 -6.76
CA MET A 201 -1.26 -8.82 -5.50
C MET A 201 -0.90 -7.63 -4.58
N ALA A 202 -0.63 -6.46 -5.15
CA ALA A 202 -0.42 -5.22 -4.40
C ALA A 202 -1.70 -4.82 -3.63
N MET A 203 -2.86 -4.83 -4.30
CA MET A 203 -4.15 -4.53 -3.65
C MET A 203 -4.46 -5.51 -2.51
N LEU A 204 -4.15 -6.81 -2.72
CA LEU A 204 -4.31 -7.81 -1.67
C LEU A 204 -3.39 -7.52 -0.48
N CYS A 205 -2.10 -7.25 -0.71
CA CYS A 205 -1.16 -6.92 0.37
C CYS A 205 -1.60 -5.68 1.16
N ASP A 206 -2.04 -4.62 0.48
CA ASP A 206 -2.55 -3.40 1.13
C ASP A 206 -3.77 -3.69 2.01
N THR A 207 -4.68 -4.55 1.53
CA THR A 207 -5.83 -4.98 2.34
C THR A 207 -5.40 -5.83 3.52
N LEU A 208 -4.42 -6.72 3.35
CA LEU A 208 -3.92 -7.55 4.44
C LEU A 208 -3.13 -6.74 5.48
N ASN A 209 -2.49 -5.63 5.10
CA ASN A 209 -1.81 -4.72 6.04
C ASN A 209 -2.75 -4.23 7.13
N SER A 210 -3.93 -3.76 6.73
CA SER A 210 -4.94 -3.23 7.65
C SER A 210 -5.51 -4.33 8.54
N GLN A 211 -5.65 -5.56 8.02
CA GLN A 211 -6.13 -6.70 8.81
C GLN A 211 -5.07 -7.17 9.80
N PHE A 212 -3.87 -7.54 9.36
CA PHE A 212 -2.85 -8.11 10.24
C PHE A 212 -2.16 -7.09 11.16
N GLY A 213 -2.39 -5.79 10.95
CA GLY A 213 -1.80 -4.71 11.75
C GLY A 213 -0.28 -4.61 11.60
N ARG A 214 0.28 -5.19 10.54
CA ARG A 214 1.69 -5.17 10.19
C ARG A 214 1.83 -5.10 8.67
N PRO A 215 2.95 -4.57 8.16
CA PRO A 215 3.22 -4.58 6.73
C PRO A 215 3.25 -6.02 6.21
N VAL A 216 2.63 -6.23 5.06
CA VAL A 216 2.55 -7.48 4.32
C VAL A 216 3.31 -7.27 3.01
N VAL A 217 4.43 -7.97 2.86
CA VAL A 217 5.33 -7.86 1.71
C VAL A 217 5.01 -8.98 0.74
N ASN A 218 4.75 -8.63 -0.53
CA ASN A 218 4.55 -9.62 -1.57
C ASN A 218 5.85 -10.38 -1.87
N GLN A 219 5.90 -11.65 -1.49
CA GLN A 219 6.99 -12.60 -1.77
C GLN A 219 6.48 -13.81 -2.57
N THR A 220 5.38 -13.63 -3.31
CA THR A 220 4.76 -14.71 -4.10
C THR A 220 5.39 -14.86 -5.49
N GLY A 221 5.99 -13.79 -6.03
CA GLY A 221 6.44 -13.72 -7.42
C GLY A 221 5.29 -13.60 -8.44
N LEU A 222 4.05 -13.42 -7.98
CA LEU A 222 2.86 -13.32 -8.82
C LEU A 222 2.59 -11.86 -9.21
N SER A 223 2.40 -11.61 -10.51
CA SER A 223 2.17 -10.28 -11.08
C SER A 223 0.86 -10.13 -11.86
N GLY A 224 0.05 -11.19 -11.91
CA GLY A 224 -1.24 -11.19 -12.61
C GLY A 224 -2.34 -10.44 -11.86
N LYS A 225 -3.55 -10.55 -12.40
CA LYS A 225 -4.80 -10.18 -11.75
C LYS A 225 -5.54 -11.45 -11.35
N TYR A 226 -6.23 -11.41 -10.21
CA TYR A 226 -6.78 -12.62 -9.61
C TYR A 226 -8.23 -12.44 -9.18
N ASP A 227 -9.01 -13.49 -9.37
CA ASP A 227 -10.40 -13.60 -8.96
C ASP A 227 -10.52 -14.55 -7.77
N PHE A 228 -11.12 -14.08 -6.67
CA PHE A 228 -11.31 -14.89 -5.48
C PHE A 228 -12.43 -14.39 -4.56
N VAL A 229 -12.93 -15.29 -3.72
CA VAL A 229 -13.78 -14.97 -2.58
C VAL A 229 -13.16 -15.61 -1.34
N LEU A 230 -12.81 -14.78 -0.37
CA LEU A 230 -12.16 -15.16 0.87
C LEU A 230 -13.12 -14.89 2.05
N PRO A 231 -13.86 -15.90 2.54
CA PRO A 231 -14.62 -15.76 3.77
C PRO A 231 -13.68 -15.75 4.97
N TYR A 232 -13.90 -14.89 5.96
CA TYR A 232 -13.11 -14.93 7.20
C TYR A 232 -13.81 -14.27 8.40
N LEU A 233 -13.41 -14.70 9.59
CA LEU A 233 -13.74 -14.07 10.86
C LEU A 233 -12.54 -14.18 11.81
N GLY A 234 -12.00 -13.02 12.22
CA GLY A 234 -10.71 -12.97 12.91
C GLY A 234 -9.52 -13.20 11.97
N ARG A 235 -8.32 -12.84 12.41
CA ARG A 235 -7.10 -12.92 11.58
C ARG A 235 -6.40 -14.25 11.78
N PHE A 236 -6.37 -14.68 13.04
CA PHE A 236 -5.84 -15.96 13.52
C PHE A 236 -6.82 -16.59 14.51
N ASP A 237 -6.66 -17.89 14.77
CA ASP A 237 -7.46 -18.60 15.79
C ASP A 237 -7.37 -17.92 17.17
N ALA A 238 -6.23 -17.30 17.49
CA ALA A 238 -6.01 -16.58 18.74
C ALA A 238 -6.86 -15.31 18.90
N ASP A 239 -7.42 -14.75 17.81
CA ASP A 239 -8.34 -13.61 17.89
C ASP A 239 -9.75 -14.03 18.30
N ARG A 240 -10.04 -15.33 18.28
CA ARG A 240 -11.37 -15.88 18.58
C ARG A 240 -11.47 -16.28 20.04
N LYS A 241 -12.67 -16.21 20.59
CA LYS A 241 -12.93 -16.73 21.94
C LYS A 241 -12.83 -18.25 21.91
N SER A 242 -12.39 -18.85 23.02
CA SER A 242 -12.24 -20.31 23.12
C SER A 242 -13.55 -21.09 22.97
N ASP A 243 -14.70 -20.44 23.19
CA ASP A 243 -16.05 -21.00 23.03
C ASP A 243 -16.73 -20.59 21.70
N ASP A 244 -15.99 -19.93 20.80
CA ASP A 244 -16.50 -19.53 19.49
C ASP A 244 -16.70 -20.76 18.58
N THR A 245 -17.96 -21.05 18.26
CA THR A 245 -18.38 -22.16 17.40
C THR A 245 -18.68 -21.74 15.96
N ASN A 246 -18.39 -20.50 15.59
CA ASN A 246 -18.70 -20.01 14.25
C ASN A 246 -17.87 -20.78 13.19
N PRO A 247 -18.50 -21.37 12.15
CA PRO A 247 -17.80 -22.19 11.17
C PRO A 247 -16.95 -21.39 10.17
N VAL A 248 -17.04 -20.05 10.17
CA VAL A 248 -16.26 -19.20 9.27
C VAL A 248 -14.77 -19.32 9.66
N PRO A 249 -13.88 -19.68 8.72
CA PRO A 249 -12.44 -19.78 8.98
C PRO A 249 -11.82 -18.42 9.35
N THR A 250 -10.63 -18.43 9.96
CA THR A 250 -9.82 -17.21 10.13
C THR A 250 -9.16 -16.82 8.81
N LEU A 251 -8.71 -15.57 8.72
CA LEU A 251 -8.14 -15.04 7.48
C LEU A 251 -6.89 -15.81 7.02
N ASP A 252 -6.01 -16.19 7.95
CA ASP A 252 -4.80 -16.96 7.65
C ASP A 252 -5.11 -18.35 7.09
N HIS A 253 -6.08 -19.06 7.68
CA HIS A 253 -6.56 -20.34 7.17
C HIS A 253 -7.21 -20.18 5.80
N SER A 254 -8.07 -19.18 5.60
CA SER A 254 -8.72 -18.92 4.30
C SER A 254 -7.72 -18.60 3.20
N LEU A 255 -6.68 -17.81 3.48
CA LEU A 255 -5.60 -17.56 2.52
C LEU A 255 -4.95 -18.87 2.06
N GLN A 256 -4.69 -19.78 3.01
CA GLN A 256 -4.02 -21.05 2.73
C GLN A 256 -4.92 -22.06 2.02
N GLU A 257 -6.19 -22.15 2.40
CA GLU A 257 -7.11 -23.14 1.85
C GLU A 257 -7.72 -22.72 0.52
N LYS A 258 -8.03 -21.42 0.35
CA LYS A 258 -8.71 -20.92 -0.85
C LYS A 258 -7.74 -20.43 -1.92
N LEU A 259 -6.66 -19.76 -1.52
CA LEU A 259 -5.71 -19.17 -2.47
C LEU A 259 -4.38 -19.91 -2.51
N GLY A 260 -4.11 -20.78 -1.54
CA GLY A 260 -2.80 -21.40 -1.41
C GLY A 260 -1.70 -20.40 -1.12
N LEU A 261 -2.05 -19.30 -0.43
CA LEU A 261 -1.13 -18.29 0.06
C LEU A 261 -1.02 -18.40 1.58
N ARG A 262 0.05 -17.89 2.18
CA ARG A 262 0.12 -17.76 3.64
C ARG A 262 0.94 -16.55 4.02
N VAL A 263 0.64 -15.99 5.19
CA VAL A 263 1.49 -15.00 5.83
C VAL A 263 2.58 -15.70 6.64
N LYS A 264 3.81 -15.21 6.57
CA LYS A 264 4.95 -15.69 7.37
C LYS A 264 5.57 -14.52 8.13
N ALA A 265 5.63 -14.61 9.45
CA ALA A 265 6.31 -13.58 10.24
C ALA A 265 7.79 -13.47 9.81
N SER A 266 8.23 -12.24 9.58
CA SER A 266 9.55 -11.92 9.05
C SER A 266 10.00 -10.54 9.53
N ARG A 267 11.17 -10.12 9.07
CA ARG A 267 11.67 -8.75 9.21
C ARG A 267 12.04 -8.24 7.82
N GLY A 268 11.49 -7.09 7.46
CA GLY A 268 11.72 -6.46 6.17
C GLY A 268 12.29 -5.08 6.33
N ASP A 269 13.14 -4.69 5.39
CA ASP A 269 13.61 -3.32 5.23
C ASP A 269 12.49 -2.52 4.56
N ILE A 270 11.82 -1.67 5.33
CA ILE A 270 10.68 -0.87 4.88
C ILE A 270 11.13 0.58 4.73
N PRO A 271 10.84 1.24 3.60
CA PRO A 271 11.08 2.67 3.44
C PRO A 271 10.13 3.46 4.35
N VAL A 272 10.72 4.37 5.11
CA VAL A 272 10.06 5.25 6.07
C VAL A 272 10.31 6.70 5.66
N VAL A 273 9.26 7.49 5.61
CA VAL A 273 9.33 8.95 5.45
C VAL A 273 9.51 9.55 6.84
N VAL A 274 10.59 10.30 7.00
CA VAL A 274 10.89 11.02 8.24
C VAL A 274 10.62 12.50 8.01
N ILE A 275 9.73 13.09 8.81
CA ILE A 275 9.49 14.53 8.83
C ILE A 275 10.65 15.19 9.59
N ASP A 276 11.42 16.02 8.90
CA ASP A 276 12.54 16.76 9.45
C ASP A 276 12.10 18.11 10.00
N GLN A 277 11.22 18.79 9.27
CA GLN A 277 10.71 20.10 9.63
C GLN A 277 9.30 20.29 9.08
N VAL A 278 8.47 20.96 9.87
CA VAL A 278 7.11 21.33 9.51
C VAL A 278 6.61 22.45 10.41
N ASP A 279 5.94 23.44 9.82
CA ASP A 279 5.34 24.55 10.54
C ASP A 279 3.90 24.22 10.93
N GLN A 280 3.51 24.55 12.17
CA GLN A 280 2.14 24.31 12.66
C GLN A 280 1.11 25.24 12.00
N HIS A 281 1.51 26.48 11.70
CA HIS A 281 0.61 27.53 11.24
C HIS A 281 0.98 27.95 9.80
N PRO A 282 0.49 27.24 8.77
CA PRO A 282 0.68 27.67 7.39
C PRO A 282 -0.02 29.01 7.17
N PRO A 283 0.54 29.91 6.33
CA PRO A 283 -0.08 31.20 6.07
C PRO A 283 -1.47 31.06 5.44
N GLU A 284 -2.45 31.80 5.97
CA GLU A 284 -3.80 31.87 5.40
C GLU A 284 -3.75 32.66 4.08
N ASN A 285 -4.20 32.03 2.99
CA ASN A 285 -4.55 32.68 1.72
C ASN A 285 -5.98 32.33 1.34
#